data_AF-A0A956VWH0-F1
#
_entry.id   AF-A0A956VWH0-F1
#
_cell.length_a   1.000
_cell.length_b   1.000
_cell.length_c   1.000
_cell.angle_alpha   90.00
_cell.angle_beta   90.00
_cell.angle_gamma   90.00
#
_symmetry.space_group_name_H-M   'P 1'
#
loop_
_entity.id
_entity.type
_entity.pdbx_description
1 polymer ?
#
loop_
_entity_poly.entity_id
_entity_poly.type
_entity_poly.pdbx_seq_one_letter_code
_entity_poly.pdbx_strand_id
1 'polypeptide(L)'
;GHVWTEDGYLTGLIDFGDAAVLPPSIDLALFASVYGWDLTEALLEGYASNSVLRDVRRAEAYQLAVLIALQRVEKYVRFKPDEARARKAVAFLEATLPNAIRRTDA
;
A
#
# COMPACT_ATOMS: atom_id res chain seq x y z
N GLY A 1 15.60 3.65 -3.52
CA GLY A 1 14.53 3.59 -2.51
C GLY A 1 14.42 4.94 -1.85
N HIS A 2 13.26 5.28 -1.30
CA HIS A 2 13.00 6.58 -0.64
C HIS A 2 13.10 6.51 0.89
N VAL A 3 13.67 5.41 1.41
CA VAL A 3 13.73 5.04 2.82
C VAL A 3 15.18 4.67 3.14
N TRP A 4 15.74 5.25 4.20
CA TRP A 4 17.07 4.92 4.75
C TRP A 4 16.92 4.31 6.13
N THR A 5 17.68 3.25 6.39
CA THR A 5 17.69 2.57 7.69
C THR A 5 19.11 2.37 8.22
N GLU A 6 19.28 2.50 9.52
CA GLU A 6 20.52 2.22 10.27
C GLU A 6 20.16 1.42 11.52
N ASP A 7 20.86 0.32 11.79
CA ASP A 7 20.58 -0.59 12.92
C ASP A 7 19.11 -1.06 13.04
N GLY A 8 18.40 -1.17 11.91
CA GLY A 8 16.98 -1.55 11.88
C GLY A 8 16.01 -0.41 12.16
N TYR A 9 16.51 0.82 12.34
CA TYR A 9 15.72 2.02 12.56
C TYR A 9 15.65 2.87 11.30
N LEU A 10 14.51 3.52 11.07
CA LEU A 10 14.35 4.52 10.03
C LEU A 10 15.19 5.76 10.37
N THR A 11 16.13 6.13 9.49
CA THR A 11 17.00 7.31 9.66
C THR A 11 16.74 8.41 8.63
N GLY A 12 16.03 8.10 7.54
CA GLY A 12 15.72 9.10 6.52
C GLY A 12 14.57 8.72 5.61
N LEU A 13 13.85 9.74 5.18
CA LEU A 13 12.86 9.71 4.09
C LEU A 13 13.16 10.87 3.15
N ILE A 14 13.13 10.64 1.84
CA ILE A 14 13.32 11.70 0.83
C ILE A 14 12.25 11.59 -0.27
N ASP A 15 12.29 12.52 -1.22
CA ASP A 15 11.44 12.54 -2.40
C ASP A 15 9.96 12.78 -2.08
N PHE A 16 9.70 13.92 -1.44
CA PHE A 16 8.36 14.40 -1.08
C PHE A 16 7.65 15.14 -2.22
N GLY A 17 8.07 14.93 -3.48
CA GLY A 17 7.47 15.61 -4.65
C GLY A 17 5.98 15.31 -4.83
N ASP A 18 5.56 14.12 -4.40
CA ASP A 18 4.17 13.66 -4.45
C ASP A 18 3.43 13.81 -3.09
N ALA A 19 4.02 14.52 -2.12
CA ALA A 19 3.41 14.68 -0.80
C ALA A 19 2.11 15.50 -0.88
N ALA A 20 1.04 15.00 -0.27
CA ALA A 20 -0.27 15.62 -0.28
C ALA A 20 -1.05 15.35 1.02
N VAL A 21 -2.05 16.18 1.31
CA VAL A 21 -3.01 15.95 2.40
C VAL A 21 -4.04 14.92 1.92
N LEU A 22 -3.94 13.69 2.43
CA LEU A 22 -4.75 12.55 2.03
C LEU A 22 -5.12 11.70 3.27
N PRO A 23 -6.05 10.73 3.13
CA PRO A 23 -6.29 9.76 4.20
C PRO A 23 -4.99 9.03 4.58
N PRO A 24 -4.68 8.82 5.88
CA PRO A 24 -3.43 8.18 6.30
C PRO A 24 -3.19 6.80 5.68
N SER A 25 -4.27 6.10 5.34
CA SER A 25 -4.23 4.77 4.72
C SER A 25 -3.65 4.77 3.31
N ILE A 26 -3.42 5.93 2.68
CA ILE A 26 -2.74 6.02 1.39
C ILE A 26 -1.29 5.56 1.50
N ASP A 27 -0.59 5.93 2.57
CA ASP A 27 0.81 5.54 2.77
C ASP A 27 0.93 4.04 3.03
N LEU A 28 -0.04 3.47 3.77
CA LEU A 28 -0.14 2.02 4.00
C LEU A 28 -0.38 1.27 2.68
N ALA A 29 -1.28 1.77 1.83
CA ALA A 29 -1.59 1.17 0.54
C ALA A 29 -0.39 1.25 -0.43
N LEU A 30 0.31 2.39 -0.46
CA LEU A 30 1.54 2.57 -1.22
C LEU A 30 2.64 1.64 -0.70
N PHE A 31 2.81 1.55 0.62
CA PHE A 31 3.78 0.64 1.25
C PHE A 31 3.49 -0.81 0.89
N ALA A 32 2.24 -1.28 1.01
CA ALA A 32 1.82 -2.62 0.63
C ALA A 32 2.13 -2.93 -0.84
N SER A 33 1.89 -1.95 -1.73
CA SER A 33 2.14 -2.11 -3.16
C SER A 33 3.63 -2.23 -3.53
N VAL A 34 4.54 -1.90 -2.61
CA VAL A 34 5.99 -1.95 -2.82
C VAL A 34 6.62 -3.11 -2.06
N TYR A 35 6.19 -3.33 -0.82
CA TYR A 35 6.81 -4.25 0.13
C TYR A 35 5.94 -5.47 0.49
N GLY A 36 4.69 -5.51 0.05
CA GLY A 36 3.75 -6.60 0.34
C GLY A 36 2.97 -6.40 1.64
N TRP A 37 1.91 -7.19 1.81
CA TRP A 37 0.99 -7.06 2.94
C TRP A 37 1.59 -7.51 4.28
N ASP A 38 2.47 -8.50 4.30
CA ASP A 38 3.08 -8.99 5.55
C ASP A 38 3.83 -7.88 6.30
N LEU A 39 4.62 -7.09 5.58
CA LEU A 39 5.34 -5.94 6.17
C LEU A 39 4.39 -4.78 6.49
N THR A 40 3.31 -4.61 5.73
CA THR A 40 2.28 -3.59 6.01
C THR A 40 1.55 -3.89 7.31
N GLU A 41 1.25 -5.16 7.62
CA GLU A 41 0.61 -5.53 8.88
C GLU A 41 1.51 -5.20 10.07
N ALA A 42 2.81 -5.49 9.99
CA ALA A 42 3.78 -5.09 11.03
C ALA A 42 3.86 -3.56 11.20
N LEU A 43 3.87 -2.81 10.09
CA LEU A 43 3.81 -1.34 10.12
C LEU A 43 2.53 -0.83 10.79
N LEU A 44 1.40 -1.45 10.46
CA LEU A 44 0.09 -1.08 10.96
C LEU A 44 -0.05 -1.36 12.47
N GLU A 45 0.56 -2.44 12.96
CA GLU A 45 0.66 -2.75 14.39
C GLU A 45 1.41 -1.67 15.17
N GLY A 46 2.50 -1.15 14.62
CA GLY A 46 3.27 -0.04 15.21
C GLY A 46 2.57 1.32 15.11
N TYR A 47 1.79 1.54 14.05
CA TYR A 47 1.09 2.81 13.79
C TYR A 47 -0.16 3.00 14.64
N ALA A 48 -1.01 1.98 14.77
CA ALA A 48 -2.28 2.05 15.47
C ALA A 48 -2.27 1.18 16.75
N SER A 49 -2.25 1.84 17.90
CA SER A 49 -2.17 1.21 19.22
C SER A 49 -3.44 0.49 19.66
N ASN A 50 -4.61 0.87 19.14
CA ASN A 50 -5.87 0.19 19.40
C ASN A 50 -6.35 -0.60 18.18
N SER A 51 -7.04 -1.72 18.44
CA SER A 51 -7.51 -2.66 17.41
C SER A 51 -8.53 -2.05 16.47
N VAL A 52 -9.45 -1.22 16.97
CA VAL A 52 -10.52 -0.61 16.16
C VAL A 52 -9.93 0.29 15.07
N LEU A 53 -9.02 1.19 15.44
CA LEU A 53 -8.33 2.06 14.50
C LEU A 53 -7.48 1.26 13.51
N ARG A 54 -6.85 0.19 14.00
CA ARG A 54 -6.07 -0.72 13.16
C ARG A 54 -6.94 -1.34 12.06
N ASP A 55 -8.11 -1.86 12.42
CA ASP A 55 -9.03 -2.50 11.49
C ASP A 55 -9.61 -1.51 10.48
N VAL A 56 -9.94 -0.29 10.92
CA VAL A 56 -10.37 0.80 10.03
C VAL A 56 -9.28 1.14 9.02
N ARG A 57 -8.04 1.37 9.48
CA ARG A 57 -6.91 1.71 8.61
C ARG A 57 -6.54 0.57 7.68
N ARG A 58 -6.64 -0.68 8.13
CA ARG A 58 -6.47 -1.87 7.30
C ARG A 58 -7.49 -1.89 6.16
N ALA A 59 -8.77 -1.74 6.47
CA ALA A 59 -9.84 -1.77 5.48
C ALA A 59 -9.69 -0.66 4.43
N GLU A 60 -9.44 0.58 4.87
CA GLU A 60 -9.18 1.70 3.99
C GLU A 60 -7.93 1.47 3.11
N ALA A 61 -6.85 0.91 3.68
CA ALA A 61 -5.63 0.62 2.94
C ALA A 61 -5.88 -0.43 1.84
N TYR A 62 -6.66 -1.50 2.11
CA TYR A 62 -7.04 -2.48 1.09
C TYR A 62 -7.81 -1.83 -0.06
N GLN A 63 -8.77 -0.95 0.25
CA GLN A 63 -9.55 -0.23 -0.76
C GLN A 63 -8.67 0.67 -1.64
N LEU A 64 -7.77 1.43 -1.03
CA LEU A 64 -6.84 2.31 -1.75
C LEU A 64 -5.80 1.53 -2.55
N ALA A 65 -5.33 0.39 -2.03
CA ALA A 65 -4.37 -0.47 -2.70
C ALA A 65 -4.93 -1.05 -4.01
N VAL A 66 -6.23 -1.35 -4.07
CA VAL A 66 -6.90 -1.73 -5.32
C VAL A 66 -6.80 -0.62 -6.37
N LEU A 67 -7.07 0.63 -5.98
CA LEU A 67 -6.97 1.77 -6.90
C LEU A 67 -5.54 1.98 -7.41
N ILE A 68 -4.55 1.88 -6.51
CA ILE A 68 -3.13 1.95 -6.86
C ILE A 68 -2.73 0.82 -7.82
N ALA A 69 -3.21 -0.40 -7.57
CA ALA A 69 -2.91 -1.55 -8.42
C ALA A 69 -3.48 -1.36 -9.83
N LEU A 70 -4.75 -0.94 -9.95
CA LEU A 70 -5.39 -0.63 -11.23
C LEU A 70 -4.65 0.47 -11.99
N GLN A 71 -4.29 1.57 -11.31
CA GLN A 71 -3.51 2.66 -11.89
C GLN A 71 -2.15 2.17 -12.40
N ARG A 72 -1.48 1.27 -11.67
CA ARG A 72 -0.21 0.69 -12.08
C ARG A 72 -0.36 -0.25 -13.27
N VAL A 73 -1.40 -1.08 -13.31
CA VAL A 73 -1.71 -1.92 -14.48
C VAL A 73 -1.89 -1.04 -15.70
N GLU A 74 -2.72 0.00 -15.62
CA GLU A 74 -2.95 0.92 -16.74
C GLU A 74 -1.65 1.62 -17.16
N LYS A 75 -0.89 2.14 -16.20
CA LYS A 75 0.42 2.76 -16.42
C LYS A 75 1.37 1.84 -17.19
N TYR A 76 1.51 0.59 -16.76
CA TYR A 76 2.48 -0.34 -17.33
C TYR A 76 1.99 -1.10 -18.56
N VAL A 77 0.70 -0.99 -18.91
CA VAL A 77 0.16 -1.52 -20.16
C VAL A 77 0.13 -0.45 -21.25
N ARG A 78 -0.30 0.78 -20.92
CA ARG A 78 -0.59 1.82 -21.92
C ARG A 78 0.46 2.91 -22.01
N PHE A 79 0.86 3.48 -20.88
CA PHE A 79 1.63 4.73 -20.85
C PHE A 79 3.15 4.51 -20.78
N LYS A 80 3.57 3.44 -20.10
CA LYS A 80 4.97 3.03 -19.98
C LYS A 80 5.05 1.49 -20.03
N PRO A 81 4.91 0.90 -21.24
CA PRO A 81 4.86 -0.55 -21.40
C PRO A 81 6.00 -1.26 -20.68
N ASP A 82 5.67 -2.07 -19.67
CA ASP A 82 6.59 -2.89 -18.89
C ASP A 82 5.83 -4.13 -18.41
N GLU A 83 5.96 -5.22 -19.16
CA GLU A 83 5.20 -6.45 -18.94
C GLU A 83 5.47 -7.08 -17.56
N ALA A 84 6.72 -7.01 -17.08
CA ALA A 84 7.09 -7.54 -15.78
C ALA A 84 6.42 -6.76 -14.65
N ARG A 85 6.39 -5.43 -14.74
CA ARG A 85 5.69 -4.58 -13.76
C ARG A 85 4.18 -4.68 -13.88
N ALA A 86 3.63 -4.83 -15.08
CA ALA A 86 2.20 -5.07 -15.29
C ALA A 86 1.77 -6.39 -14.62
N ARG A 87 2.50 -7.49 -14.84
CA ARG A 87 2.25 -8.77 -14.15
C ARG A 87 2.32 -8.65 -12.63
N LYS A 88 3.32 -7.94 -12.09
CA LYS A 88 3.41 -7.68 -10.65
C LYS A 88 2.22 -6.89 -10.12
N ALA A 89 1.75 -5.88 -10.85
CA ALA A 89 0.59 -5.09 -10.46
C ALA A 89 -0.71 -5.90 -10.51
N VAL A 90 -0.88 -6.78 -11.51
CA VAL A 90 -2.01 -7.73 -11.58
C VAL A 90 -1.98 -8.72 -10.42
N ALA A 91 -0.84 -9.35 -10.16
CA ALA A 91 -0.71 -10.29 -9.03
C ALA A 91 -1.00 -9.62 -7.68
N PHE A 92 -0.54 -8.38 -7.49
CA PHE A 92 -0.86 -7.60 -6.30
C PHE A 92 -2.35 -7.27 -6.21
N LEU A 93 -3.00 -6.90 -7.33
CA LEU A 93 -4.44 -6.68 -7.38
C LEU A 93 -5.22 -7.94 -7.00
N GLU A 94 -4.88 -9.09 -7.57
CA GLU A 94 -5.52 -10.38 -7.29
C GLU A 94 -5.42 -10.77 -5.82
N ALA A 95 -4.26 -10.55 -5.20
CA ALA A 95 -4.06 -10.82 -3.76
C ALA A 95 -4.80 -9.84 -2.85
N THR A 96 -4.98 -8.59 -3.30
CA THR A 96 -5.56 -7.49 -2.49
C THR A 96 -7.09 -7.48 -2.55
N LEU A 97 -7.66 -7.76 -3.73
CA LEU A 97 -9.08 -7.59 -4.02
C LEU A 97 -10.04 -8.34 -3.05
N PRO A 98 -9.78 -9.60 -2.66
CA PRO A 98 -10.66 -10.32 -1.74
C PRO A 98 -10.81 -9.63 -0.38
N ASN A 99 -9.74 -8.99 0.11
CA ASN A 99 -9.73 -8.30 1.40
C ASN A 99 -10.36 -6.91 1.31
N ALA A 100 -10.29 -6.25 0.14
CA ALA A 100 -10.94 -4.95 -0.09
C ALA A 100 -12.46 -5.04 -0.18
N ILE A 101 -13.01 -6.20 -0.58
CA ILE A 101 -14.45 -6.42 -0.77
C ILE A 101 -15.11 -7.00 0.48
N ARG A 102 -14.33 -7.56 1.43
CA ARG A 102 -14.88 -8.05 2.70
C ARG A 102 -15.63 -6.91 3.39
N ARG A 103 -16.96 -7.03 3.45
CA ARG A 103 -17.77 -6.20 4.33
C ARG A 103 -17.33 -6.50 5.75
N THR A 104 -16.93 -5.46 6.46
CA THR A 104 -17.02 -5.47 7.92
C THR A 104 -18.50 -5.52 8.25
N ASP A 105 -19.03 -6.73 8.38
CA ASP A 105 -20.31 -6.95 9.04
C ASP A 105 -20.10 -6.59 10.52
N ALA A 106 -20.41 -5.33 10.85
CA ALA A 106 -20.44 -4.78 12.20
C ALA A 106 -21.90 -4.42 12.53
#